data_AF-A0A1G2ZZ73-F1
#
_entry.id   AF-A0A1G2ZZ73-F1
#
_cell.length_a   1.000
_cell.length_b   1.000
_cell.length_c   1.000
_cell.angle_alpha   90.00
_cell.angle_beta   90.00
_cell.angle_gamma   90.00
#
_symmetry.space_group_name_H-M   'P 1'
#
loop_
_entity.id
_entity.type
_entity.pdbx_description
1 polymer ?
#
loop_
_entity_poly.entity_id
_entity_poly.type
_entity_poly.pdbx_seq_one_letter_code
_entity_poly.pdbx_strand_id
1 'polypeptide(L)'
;MVQPGALKPLYERGVRVLSGYFRRGSTGWDVNYLLDDVRSEYLSRHDALMDFDSGIVFSRVDIVCNNTPVDRIVPTLEPCTKDPNQAEIMDLFTHEQYFWPFYSNYVPDHFERLNVAIRWVTEQGYKPVFFHEGFLGGPL
;
A
#
# COMPACT_ATOMS: atom_id res chain seq x y z
N MET A 1 -6.59 -8.02 -11.88
CA MET A 1 -6.14 -8.44 -10.54
C MET A 1 -5.38 -9.76 -10.67
N VAL A 2 -4.33 -9.98 -9.86
CA VAL A 2 -3.61 -11.26 -9.83
C VAL A 2 -4.57 -12.37 -9.41
N GLN A 3 -4.52 -13.51 -10.09
CA GLN A 3 -5.35 -14.67 -9.77
C GLN A 3 -4.69 -15.52 -8.66
N PRO A 4 -5.44 -16.16 -7.75
CA PRO A 4 -4.87 -16.99 -6.68
C PRO A 4 -3.87 -18.04 -7.18
N GLY A 5 -4.16 -18.69 -8.31
CA GLY A 5 -3.25 -19.67 -8.91
C GLY A 5 -1.89 -19.13 -9.37
N ALA A 6 -1.73 -17.80 -9.45
CA ALA A 6 -0.49 -17.16 -9.84
C ALA A 6 0.40 -16.75 -8.64
N LEU A 7 -0.11 -16.79 -7.40
CA LEU A 7 0.63 -16.32 -6.22
C LEU A 7 1.94 -17.08 -6.00
N LYS A 8 1.90 -18.42 -6.03
CA LYS A 8 3.11 -19.24 -5.89
C LYS A 8 4.11 -19.08 -7.05
N PRO A 9 3.68 -19.10 -8.33
CA PRO A 9 4.57 -18.76 -9.45
C PRO A 9 5.21 -17.36 -9.38
N LEU A 10 4.52 -16.37 -8.79
CA LEU A 10 5.07 -15.03 -8.54
C LEU A 10 6.10 -15.08 -7.41
N TYR A 11 5.81 -15.80 -6.33
CA TYR A 11 6.75 -16.01 -5.24
C TYR A 11 8.06 -16.66 -5.72
N GLU A 12 7.96 -17.72 -6.52
CA GLU A 12 9.11 -18.39 -7.13
C GLU A 12 9.93 -17.46 -8.06
N ARG A 13 9.33 -16.37 -8.56
CA ARG A 13 9.97 -15.33 -9.38
C ARG A 13 10.42 -14.10 -8.59
N GLY A 14 10.40 -14.16 -7.26
CA GLY A 14 10.96 -13.11 -6.40
C GLY A 14 9.94 -12.11 -5.85
N VAL A 15 8.66 -12.22 -6.19
CA VAL A 15 7.63 -11.40 -5.53
C VAL A 15 7.50 -11.87 -4.08
N ARG A 16 7.48 -10.93 -3.13
CA ARG A 16 7.31 -11.24 -1.70
C ARG A 16 6.07 -10.60 -1.11
N VAL A 17 5.69 -9.42 -1.63
CA VAL A 17 4.60 -8.62 -1.10
C VAL A 17 3.66 -8.17 -2.22
N LEU A 18 2.37 -8.15 -1.93
CA LEU A 18 1.33 -7.60 -2.79
C LEU A 18 0.45 -6.62 -2.01
N SER A 19 0.56 -5.33 -2.32
CA SER A 19 -0.20 -4.27 -1.64
C SER A 19 -1.62 -4.10 -2.21
N GLY A 20 -2.62 -4.16 -1.35
CA GLY A 20 -4.03 -4.03 -1.70
C GLY A 20 -4.74 -2.92 -0.94
N TYR A 21 -5.92 -2.51 -1.42
CA TYR A 21 -6.72 -1.48 -0.75
C TYR A 21 -7.52 -2.05 0.41
N PHE A 22 -8.04 -3.27 0.26
CA PHE A 22 -8.89 -3.94 1.26
C PHE A 22 -9.98 -3.01 1.80
N ARG A 23 -10.58 -2.21 0.92
CA ARG A 23 -11.67 -1.31 1.25
C ARG A 23 -12.98 -1.94 0.84
N ARG A 24 -13.95 -2.01 1.77
CA ARG A 24 -15.31 -2.46 1.48
C ARG A 24 -16.05 -1.38 0.70
N GLY A 25 -16.46 -1.69 -0.53
CA GLY A 25 -17.33 -0.89 -1.37
C GLY A 25 -18.71 -1.53 -1.54
N SER A 26 -19.53 -0.96 -2.42
CA SER A 26 -20.89 -1.47 -2.72
C SER A 26 -20.87 -2.81 -3.48
N THR A 27 -19.78 -3.14 -4.16
CA THR A 27 -19.64 -4.35 -4.99
C THR A 27 -18.70 -5.40 -4.38
N GLY A 28 -18.29 -5.23 -3.12
CA GLY A 28 -17.33 -6.12 -2.45
C GLY A 28 -16.07 -5.37 -2.03
N TRP A 29 -14.92 -6.03 -2.13
CA TRP A 29 -13.62 -5.49 -1.70
C TRP A 29 -12.79 -4.98 -2.87
N ASP A 30 -12.25 -3.76 -2.74
CA ASP A 30 -11.35 -3.19 -3.72
C ASP A 30 -9.93 -3.76 -3.58
N VAL A 31 -9.33 -4.16 -4.71
CA VAL A 31 -7.93 -4.62 -4.83
C VAL A 31 -7.54 -5.59 -3.70
N ASN A 32 -8.33 -6.67 -3.54
CA ASN A 32 -8.18 -7.61 -2.43
C ASN A 32 -7.56 -8.97 -2.82
N TYR A 33 -7.08 -9.10 -4.05
CA TYR A 33 -6.47 -10.33 -4.58
C TYR A 33 -7.37 -11.57 -4.56
N LEU A 34 -8.69 -11.39 -4.61
CA LEU A 34 -9.68 -12.46 -4.52
C LEU A 34 -9.57 -13.26 -3.20
N LEU A 35 -9.04 -12.63 -2.15
CA LEU A 35 -9.14 -13.16 -0.79
C LEU A 35 -10.59 -13.20 -0.33
N ASP A 36 -10.88 -14.10 0.61
CA ASP A 36 -12.19 -14.17 1.25
C ASP A 36 -12.47 -12.94 2.13
N ASP A 37 -13.74 -12.80 2.54
CA ASP A 37 -14.23 -11.68 3.34
C ASP A 37 -13.53 -11.56 4.70
N VAL A 38 -13.12 -12.68 5.32
CA VAL A 38 -12.50 -12.68 6.64
C VAL A 38 -11.09 -12.11 6.56
N ARG A 39 -10.30 -12.58 5.59
CA ARG A 39 -8.95 -12.08 5.35
C ARG A 39 -8.95 -10.63 4.86
N SER A 40 -9.91 -10.26 4.01
CA SER A 40 -10.06 -8.89 3.52
C SER A 40 -10.45 -7.93 4.65
N GLU A 41 -11.37 -8.33 5.54
CA GLU A 41 -11.72 -7.55 6.73
C GLU A 41 -10.53 -7.38 7.68
N TYR A 42 -9.75 -8.45 7.90
CA TYR A 42 -8.54 -8.37 8.70
C TYR A 42 -7.55 -7.34 8.14
N LEU A 43 -7.22 -7.44 6.85
CA LEU A 43 -6.30 -6.52 6.17
C LEU A 43 -6.82 -5.09 6.05
N SER A 44 -8.14 -4.87 6.13
CA SER A 44 -8.68 -3.52 6.18
C SER A 44 -8.30 -2.77 7.47
N ARG A 45 -7.85 -3.49 8.49
CA ARG A 45 -7.55 -2.98 9.84
C ARG A 45 -6.13 -3.26 10.32
N HIS A 46 -5.33 -4.03 9.57
CA HIS A 46 -3.96 -4.40 9.92
C HIS A 46 -3.03 -4.20 8.73
N ASP A 47 -1.75 -3.91 9.01
CA ASP A 47 -0.73 -3.63 7.99
C ASP A 47 -0.53 -4.79 7.02
N ALA A 48 -0.52 -6.02 7.53
CA ALA A 48 -0.12 -7.17 6.72
C ALA A 48 -0.73 -8.50 7.16
N LEU A 49 -0.82 -9.43 6.20
CA LEU A 49 -1.24 -10.82 6.39
C LEU A 49 -0.39 -11.75 5.51
N MET A 50 0.28 -12.71 6.13
CA MET A 50 1.02 -13.76 5.43
C MET A 50 0.08 -14.85 4.92
N ASP A 51 0.19 -15.19 3.63
CA ASP A 51 -0.38 -16.39 3.07
C ASP A 51 0.67 -17.49 3.00
N PHE A 52 0.60 -18.42 3.95
CA PHE A 52 1.61 -19.48 4.10
C PHE A 52 1.67 -20.45 2.93
N ASP A 53 0.56 -20.65 2.21
CA ASP A 53 0.48 -21.57 1.08
C ASP A 53 1.29 -21.06 -0.13
N SER A 54 1.23 -19.76 -0.41
CA SER A 54 2.01 -19.14 -1.49
C SER A 54 3.34 -18.54 -1.05
N GLY A 55 3.50 -18.20 0.22
CA GLY A 55 4.65 -17.45 0.75
C GLY A 55 4.54 -15.94 0.57
N ILE A 56 3.44 -15.42 0.01
CA ILE A 56 3.24 -13.99 -0.21
C ILE A 56 2.70 -13.33 1.05
N VAL A 57 3.23 -12.15 1.38
CA VAL A 57 2.60 -11.24 2.34
C VAL A 57 1.70 -10.26 1.59
N PHE A 58 0.46 -10.11 2.03
CA PHE A 58 -0.39 -9.01 1.58
C PHE A 58 -0.20 -7.82 2.51
N SER A 59 -0.01 -6.63 1.96
CA SER A 59 0.07 -5.38 2.73
C SER A 59 -1.09 -4.44 2.40
N ARG A 60 -1.48 -3.59 3.34
CA ARG A 60 -2.55 -2.61 3.14
C ARG A 60 -1.97 -1.28 2.67
N VAL A 61 -2.59 -0.68 1.64
CA VAL A 61 -2.25 0.68 1.19
C VAL A 61 -2.83 1.73 2.13
N ASP A 62 -1.99 2.64 2.64
CA ASP A 62 -2.42 3.72 3.53
C ASP A 62 -2.93 4.95 2.78
N ILE A 63 -2.31 5.27 1.64
CA ILE A 63 -2.65 6.46 0.87
C ILE A 63 -2.33 6.28 -0.62
N VAL A 64 -3.13 6.92 -1.47
CA VAL A 64 -2.87 7.05 -2.90
C VAL A 64 -2.67 8.53 -3.22
N CYS A 65 -1.43 8.97 -3.37
CA CYS A 65 -1.10 10.39 -3.46
C CYS A 65 -1.70 11.08 -4.69
N ASN A 66 -1.87 10.37 -5.82
CA ASN A 66 -2.48 10.97 -7.02
C ASN A 66 -3.97 11.32 -6.86
N ASN A 67 -4.68 10.74 -5.89
CA ASN A 67 -6.10 11.05 -5.64
C ASN A 67 -6.36 11.76 -4.30
N THR A 68 -5.31 11.99 -3.50
CA THR A 68 -5.42 12.65 -2.19
C THR A 68 -4.96 14.11 -2.29
N PRO A 69 -5.83 15.11 -2.01
CA PRO A 69 -5.43 16.52 -1.94
C PRO A 69 -4.34 16.77 -0.89
N VAL A 70 -3.48 17.78 -1.11
CA VAL A 70 -2.32 18.09 -0.25
C VAL A 70 -2.72 18.27 1.22
N ASP A 71 -3.79 19.02 1.48
CA ASP A 71 -4.32 19.31 2.83
C ASP A 71 -4.94 18.08 3.51
N ARG A 72 -5.16 16.99 2.77
CA ARG A 72 -5.72 15.73 3.27
C ARG A 72 -4.66 14.66 3.54
N ILE A 73 -3.41 14.86 3.12
CA ILE A 73 -2.34 13.86 3.28
C ILE A 73 -2.08 13.56 4.75
N VAL A 74 -1.69 14.57 5.54
CA VAL A 74 -1.40 14.39 6.97
C VAL A 74 -2.63 13.89 7.75
N PRO A 75 -3.85 14.46 7.57
CA PRO A 75 -5.05 13.93 8.21
C PRO A 75 -5.38 12.47 7.85
N THR A 76 -4.89 11.96 6.72
CA THR A 76 -5.08 10.57 6.31
C THR A 76 -4.07 9.64 6.98
N LEU A 77 -2.80 10.07 7.06
CA LEU A 77 -1.71 9.23 7.59
C LEU A 77 -1.55 9.30 9.11
N GLU A 78 -1.81 10.44 9.73
CA GLU A 78 -1.60 10.64 11.18
C GLU A 78 -2.42 9.67 12.06
N PRO A 79 -3.65 9.28 11.72
CA PRO A 79 -4.35 8.25 12.49
C PRO A 79 -3.65 6.88 12.48
N CYS A 80 -3.02 6.50 11.36
CA CYS A 80 -2.36 5.20 11.22
C CYS A 80 -1.18 5.07 12.21
N THR A 81 -0.42 6.14 12.46
CA THR A 81 0.72 6.12 13.41
C THR A 81 0.31 5.91 14.86
N LYS A 82 -0.99 6.02 15.17
CA LYS A 82 -1.56 5.88 16.51
C LYS A 82 -2.20 4.50 16.73
N ASP A 83 -2.38 3.71 15.68
CA ASP A 83 -2.92 2.35 15.76
C ASP A 83 -1.78 1.34 15.65
N PRO A 84 -1.48 0.54 16.69
CA PRO A 84 -0.39 -0.43 16.63
C PRO A 84 -0.58 -1.51 15.56
N ASN A 85 -1.78 -1.67 15.01
CA ASN A 85 -2.02 -2.58 13.89
C ASN A 85 -1.68 -1.96 12.53
N GLN A 86 -1.46 -0.64 12.46
CA GLN A 86 -1.28 0.12 11.22
C GLN A 86 -0.05 1.05 11.23
N ALA A 87 0.74 1.01 12.30
CA ALA A 87 1.82 1.96 12.54
C ALA A 87 3.19 1.43 12.11
N GLU A 88 3.32 0.17 11.71
CA GLU A 88 4.64 -0.42 11.44
C GLU A 88 5.10 -0.13 10.00
N ILE A 89 4.19 -0.29 9.03
CA ILE A 89 4.48 -0.09 7.60
C ILE A 89 3.55 0.99 7.05
N MET A 90 4.08 1.84 6.16
CA MET A 90 3.33 2.91 5.51
C MET A 90 3.44 2.79 3.98
N ASP A 91 2.42 2.23 3.34
CA ASP A 91 2.35 2.01 1.90
C ASP A 91 1.84 3.29 1.19
N LEU A 92 2.79 4.11 0.71
CA LEU A 92 2.51 5.32 -0.05
C LEU A 92 2.43 5.03 -1.56
N PHE A 93 1.23 5.07 -2.13
CA PHE A 93 1.01 4.74 -3.54
C PHE A 93 0.90 5.96 -4.46
N THR A 94 1.34 5.79 -5.70
CA THR A 94 1.05 6.69 -6.81
C THR A 94 1.23 6.00 -8.17
N HIS A 95 0.75 6.61 -9.25
CA HIS A 95 1.16 6.26 -10.60
C HIS A 95 2.02 7.35 -11.24
N GLU A 96 3.14 6.94 -11.82
CA GLU A 96 4.10 7.83 -12.47
C GLU A 96 3.47 8.68 -13.59
N GLN A 97 2.48 8.15 -14.31
CA GLN A 97 1.84 8.87 -15.42
C GLN A 97 1.27 10.26 -15.03
N TYR A 98 0.92 10.46 -13.75
CA TYR A 98 0.35 11.72 -13.25
C TYR A 98 1.35 12.87 -13.14
N PHE A 99 2.66 12.61 -13.24
CA PHE A 99 3.69 13.65 -13.27
C PHE A 99 3.78 14.41 -14.59
N TRP A 100 3.24 13.86 -15.68
CA TRP A 100 3.60 14.28 -17.01
C TRP A 100 2.52 15.18 -17.65
N PRO A 101 2.85 16.43 -18.03
CA PRO A 101 1.86 17.36 -18.62
C PRO A 101 1.22 16.89 -19.93
N PHE A 102 1.84 15.94 -20.64
CA PHE A 102 1.28 15.36 -21.86
C PHE A 102 0.22 14.28 -21.57
N TYR A 103 0.13 13.78 -20.33
CA TYR A 103 -0.85 12.77 -19.96
C TYR A 103 -2.22 13.42 -19.79
N SER A 104 -3.27 12.80 -20.34
CA SER A 104 -4.62 13.37 -20.37
C SER A 104 -5.20 13.66 -18.98
N ASN A 105 -4.74 12.95 -17.95
CA ASN A 105 -5.14 13.16 -16.57
C ASN A 105 -3.99 13.74 -15.71
N TYR A 106 -3.07 14.51 -16.30
CA TYR A 106 -2.00 15.19 -15.56
C TYR A 106 -2.52 15.88 -14.29
N VAL A 107 -1.78 15.72 -13.18
CA VAL A 107 -2.11 16.33 -11.89
C VAL A 107 -1.08 17.44 -11.60
N PRO A 108 -1.44 18.72 -11.69
CA PRO A 108 -0.48 19.83 -11.60
C PRO A 108 0.32 19.89 -10.29
N ASP A 109 -0.29 19.48 -9.18
CA ASP A 109 0.29 19.48 -7.84
C ASP A 109 0.87 18.12 -7.43
N HIS A 110 1.05 17.17 -8.37
CA HIS A 110 1.40 15.79 -8.04
C HIS A 110 2.73 15.66 -7.28
N PHE A 111 3.73 16.43 -7.70
CA PHE A 111 5.02 16.51 -7.00
C PHE A 111 4.89 17.01 -5.57
N GLU A 112 4.04 18.02 -5.33
CA GLU A 112 3.81 18.57 -4.00
C GLU A 112 3.16 17.54 -3.07
N ARG A 113 2.18 16.78 -3.59
CA ARG A 113 1.53 15.71 -2.82
C ARG A 113 2.53 14.68 -2.33
N LEU A 114 3.38 14.18 -3.22
CA LEU A 114 4.41 13.21 -2.82
C LEU A 114 5.45 13.82 -1.89
N ASN A 115 5.88 15.06 -2.13
CA ASN A 115 6.81 15.74 -1.24
C ASN A 115 6.25 15.86 0.18
N VAL A 116 4.97 16.23 0.33
CA VAL A 116 4.31 16.33 1.63
C VAL A 116 4.19 14.96 2.31
N ALA A 117 3.75 13.93 1.58
CA ALA A 117 3.61 12.59 2.14
C ALA A 117 4.96 12.00 2.59
N ILE A 118 5.96 12.02 1.70
CA ILE A 118 7.29 11.46 1.95
C ILE A 118 7.98 12.24 3.07
N ARG A 119 7.99 13.58 3.02
CA ARG A 119 8.60 14.40 4.08
C ARG A 119 7.97 14.07 5.42
N TRP A 120 6.64 14.05 5.50
CA TRP A 120 5.95 13.79 6.76
C TRP A 120 6.29 12.41 7.34
N VAL A 121 6.21 11.32 6.56
CA VAL A 121 6.55 9.98 7.09
C VAL A 121 8.01 9.88 7.52
N THR A 122 8.94 10.53 6.80
CA THR A 122 10.35 10.53 7.20
C THR A 122 10.59 11.34 8.48
N GLU A 123 9.86 12.44 8.70
CA GLU A 123 9.89 13.22 9.95
C GLU A 123 9.31 12.43 11.14
N GLN A 124 8.40 11.49 10.88
CA GLN A 124 7.90 10.53 11.89
C GLN A 124 8.88 9.37 12.18
N GLY A 125 9.99 9.27 11.44
CA GLY A 125 11.02 8.26 11.65
C GLY A 125 10.88 6.99 10.79
N TYR A 126 9.89 6.93 9.89
CA TYR A 126 9.80 5.83 8.92
C TYR A 126 10.99 5.84 7.96
N LYS A 127 11.41 4.65 7.54
CA LYS A 127 12.51 4.45 6.60
C LYS A 127 11.99 3.79 5.32
N PRO A 128 12.46 4.23 4.14
CA PRO A 128 12.12 3.55 2.90
C PRO A 128 12.76 2.17 2.89
N VAL A 129 12.02 1.19 2.37
CA VAL A 129 12.46 -0.20 2.28
C VAL A 129 12.07 -0.81 0.94
N PHE A 130 12.74 -1.91 0.58
CA PHE A 130 12.33 -2.76 -0.53
C PHE A 130 11.67 -4.03 0.02
N PHE A 131 10.41 -4.26 -0.33
CA PHE A 131 9.63 -5.40 0.16
C PHE A 131 10.22 -6.79 -0.07
N HIS A 132 11.12 -6.94 -1.05
CA HIS A 132 11.78 -8.21 -1.34
C HIS A 132 13.06 -8.43 -0.53
N GLU A 133 13.52 -7.43 0.22
CA GLU A 133 14.66 -7.54 1.13
C GLU A 133 14.18 -7.96 2.52
N GLY A 134 14.80 -8.99 3.08
CA GLY A 134 14.45 -9.55 4.39
C GLY A 134 12.95 -9.81 4.61
N PHE A 135 12.39 -9.36 5.73
CA PHE A 135 10.95 -9.48 6.02
C PHE A 135 10.27 -8.10 5.87
N LEU A 136 9.49 -7.93 4.80
CA LEU A 136 8.87 -6.64 4.44
C LEU A 136 9.86 -5.48 4.34
N GLY A 137 11.12 -5.75 3.98
CA GLY A 137 12.17 -4.72 3.93
C GLY A 137 12.93 -4.52 5.25
N GLY A 138 12.53 -5.21 6.31
CA GLY A 138 13.26 -5.28 7.57
C GLY A 138 14.33 -6.38 7.59
N PRO A 139 15.32 -6.30 8.49
CA PRO A 139 16.33 -7.36 8.67
C PRO A 139 15.69 -8.70 9.09
N LEU A 140 16.32 -9.81 8.69
CA LEU A 140 15.97 -11.17 9.11
C LEU A 140 16.61 -11.56 10.44
#